data_AF-A0A932PAB0-F1
#
_entry.id   AF-A0A932PAB0-F1
#
_cell.length_a   1.000
_cell.length_b   1.000
_cell.length_c   1.000
_cell.angle_alpha   90.00
_cell.angle_beta   90.00
_cell.angle_gamma   90.00
#
_symmetry.space_group_name_H-M   'P 1'
#
loop_
_entity.id
_entity.type
_entity.pdbx_description
1 polymer ?
#
loop_
_entity_poly.entity_id
_entity_poly.type
_entity_poly.pdbx_seq_one_letter_code
_entity_poly.pdbx_strand_id
1 'polypeptide(L)'
;VKSTALRLGDATVTWLWLFYPMALALIGAAGWAAGLGWGFWPFLALAGAHLVWQIRQVDIHDGADCLAKFKSNRHFGWLVLAAIVAGRVL
;
A
#
# COMPACT_ATOMS: atom_id res chain seq x y z
N VAL A 1 17.33 -17.76 -10.19
CA VAL A 1 16.84 -16.73 -9.23
C VAL A 1 15.72 -17.34 -8.41
N LYS A 2 15.75 -17.31 -7.07
CA LYS A 2 14.63 -17.73 -6.20
C LYS A 2 14.00 -16.45 -5.63
N SER A 3 12.69 -16.29 -5.78
CA SER A 3 11.95 -15.11 -5.31
C SER A 3 10.74 -15.54 -4.50
N THR A 4 10.33 -14.74 -3.52
CA THR A 4 9.08 -14.92 -2.78
C THR A 4 7.88 -14.94 -3.72
N ALA A 5 7.89 -14.15 -4.81
CA ALA A 5 6.84 -14.17 -5.82
C ALA A 5 6.70 -15.54 -6.50
N LEU A 6 7.83 -16.18 -6.85
CA LEU A 6 7.85 -17.54 -7.41
C LEU A 6 7.45 -18.60 -6.38
N ARG A 7 7.74 -18.36 -5.10
CA ARG A 7 7.37 -19.28 -4.00
C ARG A 7 5.88 -19.19 -3.65
N LEU A 8 5.30 -17.99 -3.70
CA LEU A 8 3.90 -17.76 -3.39
C LEU A 8 3.00 -18.15 -4.56
N GLY A 9 3.43 -17.92 -5.80
CA GLY A 9 2.68 -18.26 -7.01
C GLY A 9 1.25 -17.72 -6.93
N ASP A 10 0.28 -18.61 -7.10
CA ASP A 10 -1.15 -18.28 -7.11
C ASP A 10 -1.67 -17.74 -5.77
N ALA A 11 -0.97 -18.02 -4.67
CA ALA A 11 -1.32 -17.47 -3.36
C ALA A 11 -0.94 -16.00 -3.19
N THR A 12 -0.24 -15.38 -4.16
CA THR A 12 0.24 -13.99 -4.05
C THR A 12 -0.89 -13.03 -3.69
N VAL A 13 -2.04 -13.10 -4.36
CA VAL A 13 -3.20 -12.23 -4.09
C VAL A 13 -3.69 -12.38 -2.64
N THR A 14 -3.73 -13.61 -2.12
CA THR A 14 -4.12 -13.88 -0.72
C THR A 14 -3.13 -13.25 0.26
N TRP A 15 -1.83 -13.34 -0.01
CA TRP A 15 -0.82 -12.72 0.84
C TRP A 15 -0.84 -11.19 0.75
N LEU A 16 -1.19 -10.60 -0.41
CA LEU A 16 -1.37 -9.15 -0.52
C LEU A 16 -2.54 -8.67 0.35
N TRP A 17 -3.66 -9.41 0.39
CA TRP A 17 -4.77 -9.14 1.31
C TRP A 17 -4.39 -9.21 2.79
N LEU A 18 -3.26 -9.83 3.15
CA LEU A 18 -2.73 -9.84 4.52
C LEU A 18 -1.70 -8.72 4.74
N PHE A 19 -0.67 -8.65 3.91
CA PHE A 19 0.46 -7.75 4.12
C PHE A 19 0.10 -6.27 3.93
N TYR A 20 -0.76 -5.95 2.96
CA TYR A 20 -1.15 -4.56 2.67
C TYR A 20 -1.92 -3.91 3.82
N PRO A 21 -2.99 -4.51 4.38
CA PRO A 21 -3.66 -3.92 5.53
C PRO A 21 -2.77 -3.89 6.78
N MET A 22 -1.91 -4.90 6.98
CA MET A 22 -0.96 -4.89 8.11
C MET A 22 0.04 -3.72 7.99
N ALA A 23 0.58 -3.48 6.80
CA ALA A 23 1.44 -2.33 6.55
C ALA A 23 0.70 -1.00 6.78
N LEU A 24 -0.54 -0.88 6.27
CA LEU A 24 -1.37 0.31 6.47
C LEU A 24 -1.67 0.56 7.95
N ALA A 25 -1.95 -0.50 8.72
CA ALA A 25 -2.18 -0.42 10.16
C ALA A 25 -0.92 0.04 10.92
N LEU A 26 0.26 -0.47 10.56
CA LEU A 26 1.53 -0.03 11.15
C LEU A 26 1.85 1.44 10.81
N ILE A 27 1.59 1.87 9.58
CA ILE A 27 1.73 3.28 9.18
C ILE A 27 0.74 4.15 9.97
N GLY A 28 -0.51 3.71 10.12
CA GLY A 28 -1.52 4.38 10.93
C GLY A 28 -1.11 4.51 12.40
N ALA A 29 -0.61 3.43 12.99
CA ALA A 29 -0.09 3.42 14.35
C ALA A 29 1.12 4.36 14.52
N ALA A 30 2.02 4.41 13.54
CA ALA A 30 3.14 5.33 13.55
C ALA A 30 2.68 6.80 13.47
N GLY A 31 1.70 7.10 12.60
CA GLY A 31 1.12 8.45 12.50
C GLY A 31 0.43 8.89 13.78
N TRP A 32 -0.31 7.98 14.43
CA TRP A 32 -0.93 8.22 15.73
C TRP A 32 0.12 8.44 16.84
N ALA A 33 1.14 7.58 16.92
CA ALA A 33 2.23 7.72 17.89
C ALA A 33 3.06 8.99 17.69
N ALA A 34 3.15 9.48 16.45
CA ALA A 34 3.79 10.75 16.10
C ALA A 34 2.92 11.99 16.38
N GLY A 35 1.67 11.81 16.83
CA GLY A 35 0.75 12.91 17.11
C GLY A 35 0.29 13.67 15.87
N LEU A 36 0.20 13.00 14.71
CA LEU A 36 -0.30 13.63 13.49
C LEU A 36 -1.79 13.99 13.63
N GLY A 37 -2.13 15.19 13.16
CA GLY A 37 -3.47 15.73 13.15
C GLY A 37 -4.44 14.99 12.24
N TRP A 38 -5.70 15.41 12.28
CA TRP A 38 -6.81 14.72 11.61
C TRP A 38 -6.60 14.60 10.08
N GLY A 39 -5.87 15.54 9.47
CA GLY A 39 -5.56 15.56 8.05
C GLY A 39 -4.78 14.33 7.55
N PHE A 40 -4.12 13.58 8.43
CA PHE A 40 -3.43 12.34 8.09
C PHE A 40 -4.38 11.23 7.61
N TRP A 41 -5.50 11.05 8.29
CA TRP A 41 -6.36 9.87 8.12
C TRP A 41 -7.05 9.78 6.74
N PRO A 42 -7.60 10.86 6.16
CA PRO A 42 -8.20 10.80 4.83
C PRO A 42 -7.20 10.39 3.73
N PHE A 43 -5.97 10.91 3.77
CA PHE A 43 -4.94 10.56 2.80
C PHE A 43 -4.41 9.14 3.01
N LEU A 44 -4.30 8.69 4.27
CA LEU A 44 -3.98 7.29 4.56
C LEU A 44 -5.08 6.35 4.02
N ALA A 45 -6.36 6.73 4.15
CA ALA A 45 -7.47 5.98 3.59
C ALA A 45 -7.40 5.91 2.05
N LEU A 46 -7.02 7.00 1.38
CA LEU A 46 -6.76 7.00 -0.08
C LEU A 46 -5.60 6.08 -0.45
N ALA A 47 -4.52 6.05 0.35
CA ALA A 47 -3.42 5.11 0.17
C ALA A 47 -3.91 3.65 0.28
N GLY A 48 -4.78 3.37 1.26
CA GLY A 48 -5.44 2.06 1.40
C GLY A 48 -6.33 1.70 0.21
N ALA A 49 -7.11 2.64 -0.31
CA ALA A 49 -7.92 2.42 -1.50
C ALA A 49 -7.07 2.11 -2.74
N HIS A 50 -5.91 2.76 -2.89
CA HIS A 50 -4.94 2.45 -3.94
C HIS A 50 -4.41 1.01 -3.85
N LEU A 51 -4.10 0.53 -2.64
CA LEU A 51 -3.69 -0.86 -2.40
C LEU A 51 -4.81 -1.85 -2.74
N VAL A 52 -6.06 -1.55 -2.39
CA VAL A 52 -7.22 -2.38 -2.75
C VAL A 52 -7.40 -2.44 -4.27
N TRP A 53 -7.23 -1.32 -4.98
CA TRP A 53 -7.25 -1.30 -6.44
C TRP A 53 -6.14 -2.18 -7.03
N GLN A 54 -4.92 -2.14 -6.48
CA GLN A 54 -3.83 -3.01 -6.92
C GLN A 54 -4.21 -4.48 -6.78
N ILE A 55 -4.72 -4.89 -5.62
CA ILE A 55 -5.07 -6.29 -5.36
C ILE A 55 -6.21 -6.76 -6.28
N ARG A 56 -7.22 -5.93 -6.54
CA ARG A 56 -8.37 -6.30 -7.37
C ARG A 56 -8.07 -6.40 -8.85
N GLN A 57 -7.04 -5.69 -9.32
CA GLN A 57 -6.76 -5.52 -10.75
C GLN A 57 -5.43 -6.14 -11.18
N VAL A 58 -4.69 -6.78 -10.27
CA VAL A 58 -3.43 -7.43 -10.62
C VAL A 58 -3.70 -8.77 -11.31
N ASP A 59 -3.08 -8.95 -12.48
CA ASP A 59 -2.92 -10.26 -13.09
C ASP A 59 -1.53 -10.80 -12.72
N ILE A 60 -1.51 -11.81 -11.86
CA ILE A 60 -0.28 -12.44 -11.37
C ILE A 60 0.42 -13.31 -12.42
N HIS A 61 -0.26 -13.62 -13.53
CA HIS A 61 0.29 -14.39 -14.64
C HIS A 61 0.87 -13.49 -15.74
N ASP A 62 0.57 -12.18 -15.72
CA ASP A 62 1.18 -11.18 -16.59
C ASP A 62 2.32 -10.43 -15.87
N GLY A 63 3.55 -10.73 -16.27
CA GLY A 63 4.74 -10.07 -15.73
C GLY A 63 4.78 -8.56 -15.99
N ALA A 64 4.18 -8.07 -17.08
CA ALA A 64 4.13 -6.64 -17.39
C ALA A 64 3.13 -5.92 -16.47
N ASP A 65 1.97 -6.50 -16.21
CA ASP A 65 1.01 -5.95 -15.23
C ASP A 65 1.59 -6.00 -13.81
N CYS A 66 2.22 -7.10 -13.41
CA CYS A 66 2.92 -7.19 -12.12
C CYS A 66 3.95 -6.06 -11.94
N LEU A 67 4.75 -5.77 -12.98
CA LEU A 67 5.70 -4.67 -12.96
C LEU A 67 5.00 -3.31 -12.91
N ALA A 68 3.88 -3.14 -13.62
CA ALA A 68 3.10 -1.91 -13.59
C ALA A 68 2.50 -1.65 -12.20
N LYS A 69 1.92 -2.67 -11.55
CA LYS A 69 1.44 -2.59 -10.16
C LYS A 69 2.58 -2.28 -9.21
N PHE A 70 3.74 -2.93 -9.35
CA PHE A 70 4.92 -2.61 -8.56
C PHE A 70 5.36 -1.14 -8.71
N LYS A 71 5.45 -0.64 -9.95
CA LYS A 71 5.78 0.77 -10.22
C LYS A 71 4.74 1.74 -9.65
N SER A 72 3.47 1.36 -9.63
CA SER A 72 2.40 2.18 -9.04
C SER A 72 2.53 2.37 -7.53
N ASN A 73 3.39 1.61 -6.84
CA ASN A 73 3.77 1.90 -5.44
C ASN A 73 4.42 3.27 -5.27
N ARG A 74 4.93 3.88 -6.35
CA ARG A 74 5.33 5.29 -6.33
C ARG A 74 4.16 6.20 -5.93
N HIS A 75 2.94 5.94 -6.44
CA HIS A 75 1.75 6.70 -6.07
C HIS A 75 1.34 6.43 -4.63
N PHE A 76 1.43 5.18 -4.17
CA PHE A 76 1.23 4.84 -2.77
C PHE A 76 2.18 5.65 -1.86
N GLY A 77 3.47 5.71 -2.19
CA GLY A 77 4.44 6.52 -1.47
C GLY A 77 4.09 8.01 -1.43
N TRP A 78 3.64 8.58 -2.55
CA TRP A 78 3.16 9.97 -2.60
C TRP A 78 1.91 10.19 -1.73
N LEU A 79 0.97 9.25 -1.70
CA LEU A 79 -0.22 9.33 -0.85
C LEU A 79 0.14 9.28 0.64
N VAL A 80 1.07 8.41 1.04
CA VAL A 80 1.57 8.37 2.43
C VAL A 80 2.32 9.66 2.79
N LEU A 81 3.15 10.20 1.89
CA LEU A 81 3.80 11.49 2.11
C LEU A 81 2.77 12.62 2.28
N ALA A 82 1.77 12.68 1.41
CA ALA A 82 0.69 13.65 1.50
C ALA A 82 -0.07 13.52 2.84
N ALA A 83 -0.30 12.29 3.32
CA ALA A 83 -0.88 12.05 4.63
C ALA A 83 -0.04 12.64 5.76
N ILE A 84 1.28 12.41 5.74
CA ILE A 84 2.20 12.94 6.76
C ILE A 84 2.21 14.48 6.73
N VAL A 85 2.31 15.08 5.55
CA VAL A 85 2.30 16.54 5.38
C VAL A 85 0.98 17.12 5.86
N ALA A 86 -0.15 16.56 5.42
CA ALA A 86 -1.48 17.01 5.82
C ALA A 86 -1.68 16.90 7.33
N GLY A 87 -1.31 15.78 7.94
CA GLY A 87 -1.39 15.61 9.40
C GLY A 87 -0.42 16.49 10.20
N ARG A 88 0.63 17.04 9.57
CA ARG A 88 1.55 17.95 10.25
C ARG A 88 1.14 19.42 10.17
N VAL A 89 0.36 19.76 9.14
CA VAL A 89 -0.06 21.13 8.81
C VAL A 89 -1.50 21.43 9.26
N LEU A 90 -2.39 20.44 9.23
CA LEU A 90 -3.82 20.54 9.62
C LEU A 90 -4.06 19.95 11.02
#